data_AF-A0A258CMF4-F1
#
_entry.id   AF-A0A258CMF4-F1
#
_cell.length_a   1.000
_cell.length_b   1.000
_cell.length_c   1.000
_cell.angle_alpha   90.00
_cell.angle_beta   90.00
_cell.angle_gamma   90.00
#
_symmetry.space_group_name_H-M   'P 1'
#
loop_
_entity.id
_entity.type
_entity.pdbx_description
1 polymer ?
#
loop_
_entity_poly.entity_id
_entity_poly.type
_entity_poly.pdbx_seq_one_letter_code
_entity_poly.pdbx_strand_id
1 'polypeptide(L)'
;MAAFEFQALDSQGKKNKGVLEADNARHARQILRERKLTPLAVELASQQEKRLATQSVWLRRRISAAELALITRQLATLVEAALPIESAILAVAEQCEKPRLKNMLMAVRSKVVEGYSLAEGLAEFPHVFDHLFRSMVAAGEKAG
;
A
#
# COMPACT_ATOMS: atom_id res chain seq x y z
N MET A 1 -1.37 9.27 27.36
CA MET A 1 -0.19 8.65 26.71
C MET A 1 -0.35 8.67 25.20
N ALA A 2 0.71 9.01 24.48
CA ALA A 2 0.78 8.98 23.02
C ALA A 2 1.99 8.14 22.58
N ALA A 3 1.92 7.57 21.37
CA ALA A 3 3.02 6.83 20.78
C ALA A 3 4.06 7.79 20.17
N PHE A 4 5.32 7.61 20.54
CA PHE A 4 6.47 8.34 20.03
C PHE A 4 7.41 7.36 19.32
N GLU A 5 7.73 7.65 18.06
CA GLU A 5 8.82 6.97 17.38
C GLU A 5 10.14 7.60 17.83
N PHE A 6 11.11 6.76 18.14
CA PHE A 6 12.42 7.20 18.57
C PHE A 6 13.53 6.59 17.74
N GLN A 7 14.60 7.36 17.59
CA GLN A 7 15.91 6.88 17.18
C GLN A 7 16.89 7.20 18.29
N ALA A 8 17.57 6.20 18.81
CA ALA A 8 18.53 6.35 19.90
C ALA A 8 19.78 5.50 19.63
N LEU A 9 20.91 5.88 20.22
CA LEU A 9 22.14 5.07 20.19
C LEU A 9 22.28 4.31 21.49
N ASP A 10 22.69 3.05 21.40
CA ASP A 10 23.19 2.34 22.57
C ASP A 10 24.62 2.80 22.94
N SER A 11 25.13 2.27 24.05
CA SER A 11 26.49 2.56 24.52
C SER A 11 27.59 2.09 23.57
N GLN A 12 27.28 1.26 22.57
CA GLN A 12 28.20 0.81 21.53
C GLN A 12 28.06 1.60 20.23
N GLY A 13 27.22 2.65 20.20
CA GLY A 13 26.98 3.48 19.02
C GLY A 13 26.07 2.82 17.96
N LYS A 14 25.38 1.73 18.29
CA LYS A 14 24.39 1.11 17.39
C LYS A 14 23.08 1.89 17.46
N LYS A 15 22.54 2.22 16.28
CA LYS A 15 21.26 2.92 16.13
C LYS A 15 20.10 1.95 16.37
N ASN A 16 19.32 2.21 17.40
CA ASN A 16 18.05 1.53 17.67
C ASN A 16 16.89 2.46 17.31
N LYS A 17 15.91 1.90 16.58
CA LYS A 17 14.66 2.55 16.22
C LYS A 17 13.50 1.75 16.79
N GLY A 18 12.46 2.44 17.24
CA GLY A 18 11.27 1.79 17.75
C GLY A 18 10.20 2.80 18.15
N VAL A 19 9.10 2.28 18.67
CA VAL A 19 8.00 3.09 19.19
C VAL A 19 7.92 2.88 20.70
N LEU A 20 7.67 3.96 21.44
CA LEU A 20 7.42 3.92 22.88
C LEU A 20 6.22 4.79 23.23
N GLU A 21 5.52 4.45 24.30
CA GLU A 21 4.44 5.27 24.83
C GLU A 21 4.96 6.23 25.90
N ALA A 22 4.55 7.50 25.80
CA ALA A 22 4.89 8.52 26.77
C ALA A 22 3.83 9.62 26.82
N ASP A 23 3.78 10.40 27.90
CA ASP A 23 2.84 11.53 28.01
C ASP A 23 3.28 12.76 27.21
N ASN A 24 4.59 12.93 26.99
CA ASN A 24 5.14 13.99 26.15
C ASN A 24 6.56 13.65 25.66
N ALA A 25 7.12 14.44 24.75
CA ALA A 25 8.44 14.20 24.16
C ALA A 25 9.59 14.25 25.20
N ARG A 26 9.46 14.99 26.31
CA ARG A 26 10.46 15.00 27.39
C ARG A 26 10.43 13.67 28.15
N HIS A 27 9.23 13.18 28.48
CA HIS A 27 9.02 11.89 29.12
C HIS A 27 9.56 10.74 28.25
N ALA A 28 9.30 10.78 26.93
CA ALA A 28 9.86 9.82 25.99
C ALA A 28 11.40 9.78 25.98
N ARG A 29 12.06 10.95 26.00
CA ARG A 29 13.53 11.01 26.10
C ARG A 29 14.06 10.50 27.44
N GLN A 30 13.31 10.72 28.51
CA GLN A 30 13.68 10.24 29.83
C GLN A 30 13.63 8.71 29.90
N ILE A 31 12.55 8.09 29.40
CA ILE A 31 12.43 6.63 29.28
C ILE A 31 13.61 6.04 28.47
N LEU A 32 14.04 6.71 27.39
CA LEU A 32 15.19 6.26 26.60
C LEU A 32 16.50 6.32 27.38
N ARG A 33 16.73 7.40 28.14
CA ARG A 33 17.91 7.52 29.01
C ARG A 33 17.93 6.48 30.11
N GLU A 34 16.79 6.19 30.73
CA GLU A 34 16.63 5.10 31.72
C GLU A 34 16.97 3.73 31.12
N ARG A 35 16.65 3.52 29.83
CA ARG A 35 17.05 2.33 29.06
C ARG A 35 18.51 2.35 28.60
N LYS A 36 19.33 3.28 29.09
CA LYS A 36 20.74 3.49 28.67
C LYS A 36 20.90 3.78 27.17
N LEU A 37 19.85 4.32 26.54
CA LEU A 37 19.86 4.75 25.16
C LEU A 37 19.98 6.28 25.10
N THR A 38 20.87 6.78 24.25
CA THR A 38 21.02 8.23 24.02
C THR A 38 20.06 8.66 22.89
N PRO A 39 19.02 9.47 23.18
CA PRO A 39 18.03 9.83 22.19
C PRO A 39 18.61 10.79 21.14
N LEU A 40 18.54 10.41 19.87
CA LEU A 40 18.90 11.25 18.71
C LEU A 40 17.68 11.99 18.16
N ALA A 41 16.56 11.28 18.02
CA ALA A 41 15.29 11.84 17.55
C ALA A 41 14.14 11.20 18.33
N VAL A 42 13.14 12.02 18.65
CA VAL A 42 11.88 11.58 19.28
C VAL A 42 10.77 12.41 18.63
N GLU A 43 9.95 11.76 17.83
CA GLU A 43 8.83 12.38 17.10
C GLU A 43 7.52 11.68 17.46
N LEU A 44 6.40 12.41 17.40
CA LEU A 44 5.07 11.83 17.58
C LEU A 44 4.79 10.89 16.40
N ALA A 45 4.42 9.64 16.66
CA ALA A 45 4.16 8.65 15.60
C ALA A 45 3.06 9.13 14.62
N SER A 46 2.08 9.88 15.11
CA SER A 46 1.01 10.48 14.31
C SER A 46 1.48 11.58 13.33
N GLN A 47 2.63 12.22 13.58
CA GLN A 47 3.22 13.18 12.64
C GLN A 47 4.00 12.48 11.52
N GLN A 48 4.53 11.28 11.79
CA GLN A 48 5.27 10.50 10.80
C GLN A 48 4.32 9.86 9.78
N GLU A 49 3.12 9.43 10.17
CA GLU A 49 2.07 9.02 9.22
C GLU A 49 1.68 10.17 8.26
N LYS A 50 1.57 11.40 8.77
CA LYS A 50 1.30 12.59 7.94
C LYS A 50 2.48 13.00 7.04
N ARG A 51 3.73 12.77 7.48
CA ARG A 51 4.96 12.99 6.68
C ARG A 51 5.16 11.90 5.62
N LEU A 52 4.86 10.65 5.94
CA LEU A 52 4.85 9.53 4.97
C LEU A 52 3.75 9.74 3.91
N ALA A 53 2.59 10.29 4.29
CA ALA A 53 1.56 10.67 3.33
C ALA A 53 2.02 11.77 2.35
N THR A 54 2.96 12.64 2.74
CA THR A 54 3.49 13.72 1.88
C THR A 54 4.80 13.37 1.16
N GLN A 55 5.65 12.49 1.70
CA GLN A 55 6.91 12.06 1.06
C GLN A 55 6.77 10.80 0.20
N SER A 56 5.69 10.03 0.32
CA SER A 56 5.53 8.75 -0.40
C SER A 56 4.85 8.87 -1.78
N VAL A 57 4.73 10.07 -2.35
CA VAL A 57 4.28 10.23 -3.74
C VAL A 57 5.39 9.83 -4.73
N TRP A 58 6.66 10.05 -4.37
CA TRP A 58 7.82 9.75 -5.23
C TRP A 58 8.34 8.31 -5.12
N LEU A 59 8.08 7.60 -4.01
CA LEU A 59 8.54 6.22 -3.81
C LEU A 59 7.46 5.15 -4.03
N ARG A 60 6.26 5.52 -4.49
CA ARG A 60 5.35 4.56 -5.11
C ARG A 60 5.94 4.18 -6.47
N ARG A 61 6.91 3.26 -6.48
CA ARG A 61 7.45 2.65 -7.72
C ARG A 61 6.28 2.32 -8.63
N ARG A 62 6.16 2.99 -9.78
CA ARG A 62 5.06 2.74 -10.71
C ARG A 62 5.14 1.29 -11.18
N ILE A 63 3.98 0.68 -11.41
CA ILE A 63 3.90 -0.54 -12.20
C ILE A 63 4.50 -0.22 -13.56
N SER A 64 5.36 -1.10 -14.05
CA SER A 64 5.92 -0.97 -15.40
C SER A 64 4.82 -1.20 -16.44
N ALA A 65 4.96 -0.58 -17.61
CA ALA A 65 4.02 -0.81 -18.72
C ALA A 65 3.91 -2.30 -19.10
N ALA A 66 5.01 -3.05 -18.99
CA ALA A 66 5.03 -4.48 -19.27
C ALA A 66 4.20 -5.31 -18.27
N GLU A 67 4.26 -4.98 -16.99
CA GLU A 67 3.44 -5.62 -15.96
C GLU A 67 1.97 -5.29 -16.11
N LEU A 68 1.64 -4.02 -16.38
CA LEU A 68 0.25 -3.62 -16.66
C LEU A 68 -0.28 -4.36 -17.88
N ALA A 69 0.47 -4.38 -18.98
CA ALA A 69 0.09 -5.09 -20.20
C ALA A 69 -0.09 -6.60 -19.95
N LEU A 70 0.77 -7.22 -19.14
CA LEU A 70 0.66 -8.64 -18.81
C LEU A 70 -0.63 -8.94 -18.03
N ILE A 71 -0.89 -8.19 -16.96
CA ILE A 71 -2.09 -8.33 -16.11
C ILE A 71 -3.35 -8.12 -16.97
N THR A 72 -3.38 -7.06 -17.78
CA THR A 72 -4.52 -6.76 -18.64
C THR A 72 -4.78 -7.86 -19.65
N ARG A 73 -3.73 -8.41 -20.28
CA ARG A 73 -3.87 -9.53 -21.22
C ARG A 73 -4.37 -10.80 -20.53
N GLN A 74 -3.83 -11.14 -19.37
CA GLN A 74 -4.27 -12.33 -18.62
C GLN A 74 -5.73 -12.21 -18.20
N LEU A 75 -6.16 -11.04 -17.71
CA LEU A 75 -7.57 -10.78 -17.40
C LEU A 75 -8.44 -10.91 -18.65
N ALA A 76 -8.06 -10.30 -19.77
CA ALA A 76 -8.81 -10.37 -21.02
C ALA A 76 -9.00 -11.83 -21.48
N THR A 77 -7.93 -12.63 -21.49
CA THR A 77 -8.01 -14.05 -21.86
C THR A 77 -8.96 -14.87 -20.98
N LEU A 78 -8.94 -14.63 -19.66
CA LEU A 78 -9.81 -15.36 -18.73
C LEU A 78 -11.28 -14.90 -18.84
N VAL A 79 -11.51 -13.61 -19.03
CA VAL A 79 -12.86 -13.05 -19.23
C VAL A 79 -13.44 -13.51 -20.57
N GLU A 80 -12.64 -13.52 -21.64
CA GLU A 80 -13.03 -14.07 -22.95
C GLU A 80 -13.37 -15.57 -22.86
N ALA A 81 -12.72 -16.31 -21.96
CA ALA A 81 -13.06 -17.70 -21.63
C ALA A 81 -14.32 -17.83 -20.74
N ALA A 82 -15.09 -16.76 -20.58
CA ALA A 82 -16.29 -16.67 -19.75
C ALA A 82 -16.07 -17.01 -18.27
N LEU A 83 -14.85 -16.82 -17.77
CA LEU A 83 -14.57 -16.96 -16.35
C LEU A 83 -15.17 -15.77 -15.60
N PRO A 84 -15.88 -15.99 -14.48
CA PRO A 84 -16.36 -14.91 -13.63
C PRO A 84 -15.24 -13.93 -13.26
N ILE A 85 -15.51 -12.63 -13.34
CA ILE A 85 -14.47 -11.59 -13.26
C ILE A 85 -13.69 -11.65 -11.93
N GLU A 86 -14.35 -11.95 -10.82
CA GLU A 86 -13.72 -12.10 -9.50
C GLU A 86 -12.81 -13.33 -9.43
N SER A 87 -13.14 -14.37 -10.18
CA SER A 87 -12.34 -15.59 -10.32
C SER A 87 -11.14 -15.35 -11.26
N ALA A 88 -11.35 -14.59 -12.34
CA ALA A 88 -10.28 -14.16 -13.23
C ALA A 88 -9.24 -13.30 -12.50
N ILE A 89 -9.67 -12.32 -11.70
CA ILE A 89 -8.75 -11.49 -10.90
C ILE A 89 -7.96 -12.34 -9.91
N LEU A 90 -8.59 -13.33 -9.25
CA LEU A 90 -7.90 -14.23 -8.33
C LEU A 90 -6.80 -15.01 -9.04
N ALA A 91 -7.11 -15.62 -10.19
CA ALA A 91 -6.14 -16.39 -10.97
C ALA A 91 -4.94 -15.54 -11.40
N VAL A 92 -5.17 -14.30 -11.85
CA VAL A 92 -4.08 -13.38 -12.21
C VAL A 92 -3.27 -12.96 -10.97
N ALA A 93 -3.92 -12.73 -9.83
CA ALA A 93 -3.25 -12.38 -8.58
C ALA A 93 -2.34 -13.51 -8.06
N GLU A 94 -2.74 -14.77 -8.23
CA GLU A 94 -1.96 -15.94 -7.84
C GLU A 94 -0.73 -16.15 -8.73
N GLN A 95 -0.81 -15.75 -10.00
CA GLN A 95 0.31 -15.81 -10.95
C GLN A 95 1.31 -14.64 -10.81
N CYS A 96 0.98 -13.62 -10.02
CA CYS A 96 1.86 -12.46 -9.83
C CYS A 96 3.04 -12.80 -8.91
N GLU A 97 4.27 -12.74 -9.44
CA GLU A 97 5.49 -12.93 -8.64
C GLU A 97 5.71 -11.80 -7.62
N LYS A 98 5.28 -10.57 -7.95
CA LYS A 98 5.51 -9.40 -7.10
C LYS A 98 4.38 -9.26 -6.08
N PRO A 99 4.67 -9.28 -4.76
CA PRO A 99 3.66 -9.19 -3.71
C PRO A 99 2.77 -7.95 -3.82
N ARG A 100 3.32 -6.84 -4.33
CA ARG A 100 2.56 -5.60 -4.54
C ARG A 100 1.47 -5.74 -5.60
N LEU A 101 1.75 -6.42 -6.71
CA LEU A 101 0.78 -6.65 -7.78
C LEU A 101 -0.35 -7.56 -7.27
N LYS A 102 0.03 -8.63 -6.58
CA LYS A 102 -0.90 -9.55 -5.92
C LYS A 102 -1.83 -8.81 -4.96
N ASN A 103 -1.27 -8.01 -4.04
CA ASN A 103 -2.07 -7.26 -3.07
C ASN A 103 -3.02 -6.24 -3.73
N MET A 104 -2.56 -5.57 -4.79
CA MET A 104 -3.40 -4.65 -5.56
C MET A 104 -4.59 -5.39 -6.20
N LEU A 105 -4.33 -6.50 -6.89
CA LEU A 105 -5.39 -7.29 -7.53
C LEU A 105 -6.35 -7.90 -6.50
N MET A 106 -5.85 -8.36 -5.35
CA MET A 106 -6.69 -8.86 -4.27
C MET A 106 -7.60 -7.75 -3.68
N ALA A 107 -7.11 -6.52 -3.60
CA ALA A 107 -7.93 -5.38 -3.17
C ALA A 107 -9.02 -5.04 -4.21
N VAL A 108 -8.68 -5.03 -5.51
CA VAL A 108 -9.65 -4.86 -6.60
C VAL A 108 -10.71 -5.97 -6.54
N ARG A 109 -10.29 -7.23 -6.36
CA ARG A 109 -11.20 -8.38 -6.21
C ARG A 109 -12.15 -8.22 -5.02
N SER A 110 -11.66 -7.75 -3.86
CA SER A 110 -12.51 -7.51 -2.69
C SER A 110 -13.65 -6.57 -3.02
N LYS A 111 -13.36 -5.47 -3.73
CA LYS A 111 -14.38 -4.52 -4.18
C LYS A 111 -15.41 -5.16 -5.10
N VAL A 112 -14.96 -5.96 -6.07
CA VAL A 112 -15.88 -6.66 -6.97
C VAL A 112 -16.77 -7.66 -6.20
N VAL A 113 -16.20 -8.40 -5.25
CA VAL A 113 -16.96 -9.33 -4.39
C VAL A 113 -17.93 -8.59 -3.47
N GLU A 114 -17.60 -7.37 -3.03
CA GLU A 114 -18.49 -6.47 -2.29
C GLU A 114 -19.64 -5.90 -3.15
N GLY A 115 -19.65 -6.16 -4.47
CA GLY A 115 -20.70 -5.74 -5.39
C GLY A 115 -20.41 -4.44 -6.15
N TYR A 116 -19.20 -3.88 -6.02
CA TYR A 116 -18.77 -2.76 -6.86
C TYR A 116 -18.40 -3.24 -8.27
N SER A 117 -18.50 -2.35 -9.23
CA SER A 117 -17.99 -2.60 -10.59
C SER A 117 -16.47 -2.78 -10.60
N LEU A 118 -15.94 -3.45 -11.62
CA LEU A 118 -14.51 -3.55 -11.86
C LEU A 118 -13.89 -2.16 -12.03
N ALA A 119 -14.55 -1.26 -12.76
CA ALA A 119 -14.07 0.11 -12.93
C ALA A 119 -13.93 0.86 -11.61
N GLU A 120 -14.87 0.70 -10.68
CA GLU A 120 -14.79 1.26 -9.32
C GLU A 120 -13.68 0.59 -8.50
N GLY A 121 -13.53 -0.73 -8.58
CA GLY A 121 -12.43 -1.44 -7.92
C GLY A 121 -11.06 -0.96 -8.41
N LEU A 122 -10.90 -0.75 -9.72
CA LEU A 122 -9.67 -0.21 -10.32
C LEU A 122 -9.43 1.27 -9.94
N ALA A 123 -10.48 2.02 -9.63
CA ALA A 123 -10.38 3.43 -9.22
C ALA A 123 -9.67 3.64 -7.88
N GLU A 124 -9.54 2.60 -7.04
CA GLU A 124 -8.71 2.62 -5.82
C GLU A 124 -7.21 2.78 -6.13
N PHE A 125 -6.80 2.48 -7.38
CA PHE A 125 -5.41 2.55 -7.83
C PHE A 125 -5.22 3.49 -9.05
N PRO A 126 -5.54 4.79 -8.93
CA PRO A 126 -5.53 5.73 -10.06
C PRO A 126 -4.13 6.04 -10.60
N HIS A 127 -3.09 5.67 -9.84
CA HIS A 127 -1.69 5.79 -10.21
C HIS A 127 -1.18 4.59 -11.05
N VAL A 128 -2.01 3.56 -11.21
CA VAL A 128 -1.77 2.37 -12.04
C VAL A 128 -2.76 2.36 -13.21
N PHE A 129 -4.05 2.51 -12.91
CA PHE A 129 -5.12 2.55 -13.89
C PHE A 129 -5.54 4.00 -14.07
N ASP A 130 -5.10 4.61 -15.17
CA ASP A 130 -5.44 6.00 -15.45
C ASP A 130 -6.95 6.17 -15.73
N HIS A 131 -7.35 7.41 -15.96
CA HIS A 131 -8.76 7.70 -16.23
C HIS A 131 -9.28 6.98 -17.48
N LEU A 132 -8.50 6.98 -18.56
CA LEU A 132 -8.90 6.39 -19.83
C LEU A 132 -9.11 4.89 -19.70
N PHE A 133 -8.18 4.19 -19.04
CA PHE A 133 -8.27 2.75 -18.76
C PHE A 133 -9.57 2.41 -18.03
N ARG A 134 -9.87 3.13 -16.94
CA ARG A 134 -11.07 2.88 -16.13
C ARG A 134 -12.36 3.23 -16.89
N SER A 135 -12.36 4.29 -17.69
CA SER A 135 -13.50 4.65 -18.54
C SER A 135 -13.80 3.57 -19.59
N MET A 136 -12.77 2.98 -20.20
CA MET A 136 -12.95 1.88 -21.16
C MET A 136 -13.53 0.64 -20.49
N VAL A 137 -13.06 0.29 -19.29
CA VAL A 137 -13.60 -0.83 -18.51
C VAL A 137 -15.06 -0.58 -18.15
N ALA A 138 -15.39 0.59 -17.61
CA ALA A 138 -16.78 0.94 -17.27
C ALA A 138 -17.72 0.88 -18.49
N ALA A 139 -17.24 1.31 -19.66
CA ALA A 139 -17.99 1.21 -20.91
C ALA A 139 -18.26 -0.25 -21.30
N GLY A 140 -17.25 -1.12 -21.16
CA GLY A 140 -17.38 -2.57 -21.38
C GLY A 140 -18.37 -3.21 -20.41
N GLU A 141 -18.23 -2.99 -19.11
CA GLU A 141 -19.15 -3.53 -18.09
C GLU A 141 -20.60 -3.13 -18.32
N LYS A 142 -20.83 -1.91 -18.82
CA LYS A 142 -22.17 -1.42 -19.15
C LYS A 142 -22.74 -2.00 -20.43
N ALA A 143 -21.89 -2.39 -21.38
CA ALA A 143 -22.30 -2.99 -22.64
C ALA A 143 -22.60 -4.49 -22.52
N GLY A 144 -21.98 -5.16 -21.54
CA GLY A 144 -22.00 -6.62 -21.37
C GLY A 144 -20.87 -7.29 -22.14
#